data_AF-A0A2A5DQA9-F1
#
_entry.id   AF-A0A2A5DQA9-F1
#
_cell.length_a   1.000
_cell.length_b   1.000
_cell.length_c   1.000
_cell.angle_alpha   90.00
_cell.angle_beta   90.00
_cell.angle_gamma   90.00
#
_symmetry.space_group_name_H-M   'P 1'
#
loop_
_entity.id
_entity.type
_entity.pdbx_description
1 polymer ?
#
loop_
_entity_poly.entity_id
_entity_poly.type
_entity_poly.pdbx_seq_one_letter_code
_entity_poly.pdbx_strand_id
1 'polypeptide(L)'
;MKKLLIILLCISSLAQAQVKGVLSRDCVFKESIDFASPVIKTIYKGQSVILFKLEDVFFSAEYEGRKGYIVDACFKFTDEFLSFYERELERVKSEEDEQKRMERQQWNISIVETFGKIDGNKILKHEYWLGMTSAMASNSLGYPKDINKSVGSWGIHEQWVYNDLYLYFENGTLTSYQD
;
A
#
# COMPACT_ATOMS: atom_id res chain seq x y z
N MET A 1 11.38 -12.13 -5.51
CA MET A 1 11.18 -11.12 -6.58
C MET A 1 11.21 -9.75 -5.92
N LYS A 2 12.11 -8.87 -6.37
CA LYS A 2 12.38 -7.57 -5.75
C LYS A 2 11.13 -6.70 -5.86
N LYS A 3 10.62 -6.19 -4.72
CA LYS A 3 9.62 -5.12 -4.69
C LYS A 3 10.23 -3.91 -5.42
N LEU A 4 9.74 -3.62 -6.61
CA LEU A 4 10.12 -2.42 -7.35
C LEU A 4 9.43 -1.26 -6.63
N LEU A 5 10.17 -0.58 -5.74
CA LEU A 5 9.76 0.68 -5.17
C LEU A 5 9.79 1.70 -6.32
N ILE A 6 8.65 1.91 -6.99
CA ILE A 6 8.52 2.99 -7.97
C ILE A 6 8.48 4.29 -7.16
N ILE A 7 9.66 4.85 -6.92
CA ILE A 7 9.80 6.21 -6.40
C ILE A 7 9.42 7.13 -7.57
N LEU A 8 8.15 7.54 -7.62
CA LEU A 8 7.73 8.66 -8.45
C LEU A 8 8.37 9.92 -7.85
N LEU A 9 9.53 10.31 -8.37
CA LEU A 9 10.16 11.60 -8.09
C LEU A 9 9.30 12.69 -8.75
N CYS A 10 8.24 13.09 -8.06
CA CYS A 10 7.51 14.30 -8.40
C CYS A 10 8.36 15.49 -7.95
N ILE A 11 9.20 16.01 -8.85
CA ILE A 11 9.90 17.27 -8.66
C ILE A 11 8.88 18.39 -8.88
N SER A 12 8.08 18.68 -7.86
CA SER A 12 7.41 19.98 -7.76
C SER A 12 8.18 20.80 -6.74
N SER A 13 9.04 21.70 -7.23
CA SER A 13 9.63 22.78 -6.42
C SER A 13 8.54 23.82 -6.11
N LEU A 14 7.57 23.42 -5.30
CA LEU A 14 6.77 24.36 -4.53
C LEU A 14 7.60 24.65 -3.30
N ALA A 15 7.75 25.93 -2.94
CA ALA A 15 8.30 26.33 -1.65
C ALA A 15 7.57 25.49 -0.58
N GLN A 16 8.26 24.47 -0.08
CA GLN A 16 7.66 23.46 0.78
C GLN A 16 7.08 24.23 1.95
N ALA A 17 5.75 24.15 2.16
CA ALA A 17 5.12 24.93 3.21
C ALA A 17 5.86 24.60 4.51
N GLN A 18 6.38 25.63 5.18
CA GLN A 18 7.14 25.45 6.41
C GLN A 18 6.31 25.98 7.55
N VAL A 19 6.25 25.23 8.64
CA VAL A 19 5.69 25.71 9.89
C VAL A 19 6.68 25.50 11.03
N LYS A 20 6.68 26.42 11.98
CA LYS A 20 7.44 26.23 13.22
C LYS A 20 6.65 25.31 14.15
N GLY A 21 7.13 24.08 14.32
CA GLY A 21 6.56 23.13 15.29
C GLY A 21 7.20 23.31 16.67
N VAL A 22 6.39 23.61 17.69
CA VAL A 22 6.86 23.65 19.10
C VAL A 22 6.59 22.33 19.78
N LEU A 23 7.60 21.74 20.41
CA LEU A 23 7.48 20.44 21.05
C LEU A 23 6.65 20.52 22.34
N SER A 24 5.71 19.58 22.51
CA SER A 24 4.90 19.37 23.70
C SER A 24 5.58 18.43 24.72
N ARG A 25 6.56 17.65 24.26
CA ARG A 25 7.35 16.66 25.02
C ARG A 25 8.75 16.49 24.44
N ASP A 26 9.63 15.82 25.16
CA ASP A 26 10.95 15.45 24.66
C ASP A 26 10.80 14.41 23.55
N CYS A 27 11.54 14.60 22.45
CA CYS A 27 11.41 13.77 21.27
C CYS A 27 12.73 13.49 20.58
N VAL A 28 12.79 12.32 19.96
CA VAL A 28 13.95 11.87 19.20
C VAL A 28 13.87 12.42 17.77
N PHE A 29 14.97 13.03 17.33
CA PHE A 29 15.19 13.47 15.95
C PHE A 29 16.16 12.50 15.27
N LYS A 30 15.76 11.93 14.14
CA LYS A 30 16.44 10.81 13.47
C LYS A 30 16.88 11.14 12.05
N GLU A 31 17.77 10.34 11.49
CA GLU A 31 18.25 10.49 10.11
C GLU A 31 17.22 10.02 9.06
N SER A 32 16.38 9.05 9.41
CA SER A 32 15.28 8.52 8.57
C SER A 32 14.06 8.15 9.42
N ILE A 33 12.94 7.84 8.75
CA ILE A 33 11.70 7.36 9.38
C ILE A 33 11.80 5.92 9.90
N ASP A 34 12.88 5.20 9.58
CA ASP A 34 13.06 3.82 10.01
C ASP A 34 13.18 3.71 11.53
N PHE A 35 12.56 2.68 12.11
CA PHE A 35 12.59 2.49 13.56
C PHE A 35 14.04 2.39 14.09
N ALA A 36 14.90 1.68 13.37
CA ALA A 36 16.32 1.47 13.69
C ALA A 36 17.26 2.60 13.22
N SER A 37 16.71 3.69 12.67
CA SER A 37 17.51 4.80 12.15
C SER A 37 18.36 5.47 13.26
N PRO A 38 19.60 5.88 12.96
CA PRO A 38 20.43 6.63 13.90
C PRO A 38 19.72 7.87 14.44
N VAL A 39 19.93 8.11 15.74
CA VAL A 39 19.45 9.32 16.41
C VAL A 39 20.42 10.46 16.15
N ILE A 40 19.94 11.54 15.56
CA ILE A 40 20.69 12.79 15.42
C ILE A 40 20.78 13.48 16.78
N LYS A 41 19.63 13.64 17.46
CA LYS A 41 19.53 14.37 18.73
C LYS A 41 18.21 14.09 19.45
N THR A 42 18.18 14.27 20.77
CA THR A 42 16.92 14.48 21.51
C THR A 42 16.63 15.97 21.60
N ILE A 43 15.46 16.38 21.13
CA ILE A 43 14.96 17.75 21.21
C ILE A 43 14.00 17.82 22.39
N TYR A 44 14.21 18.78 23.28
CA TYR A 44 13.49 18.87 24.54
C TYR A 44 12.19 19.67 24.40
N LYS A 45 11.24 19.39 25.30
CA LYS A 45 9.96 20.08 25.41
C LYS A 45 10.12 21.60 25.38
N GLY A 46 9.27 22.26 24.60
CA GLY A 46 9.26 23.72 24.46
C GLY A 46 10.24 24.27 23.44
N GLN A 47 11.20 23.47 22.97
CA GLN A 47 12.02 23.83 21.81
C GLN A 47 11.18 23.72 20.52
N SER A 48 11.72 24.28 19.43
CA SER A 48 11.02 24.30 18.14
C SER A 48 11.89 23.83 16.99
N VAL A 49 11.25 23.25 15.99
CA VAL A 49 11.85 22.85 14.71
C VAL A 49 11.10 23.48 13.55
N ILE A 50 11.71 23.51 12.37
CA ILE A 50 11.02 23.86 11.13
C ILE A 50 10.53 22.57 10.49
N LEU A 51 9.23 22.43 10.28
CA LEU A 51 8.60 21.27 9.64
C LEU A 51 8.42 21.53 8.15
N PHE A 52 8.62 20.50 7.33
CA PHE A 52 8.48 20.61 5.88
C PHE A 52 7.36 19.73 5.32
N LYS A 53 7.36 18.43 5.64
CA LYS A 53 6.43 17.47 5.02
C LYS A 53 6.17 16.29 5.93
N LEU A 54 4.92 15.85 5.99
CA LEU A 54 4.51 14.63 6.66
C LEU A 54 4.77 13.41 5.76
N GLU A 55 5.48 12.42 6.29
CA GLU A 55 5.76 11.14 5.68
C GLU A 55 5.44 10.05 6.71
N ASP A 56 4.39 9.27 6.44
CA ASP A 56 3.79 8.36 7.43
C ASP A 56 3.38 9.14 8.70
N VAL A 57 3.97 8.83 9.86
CA VAL A 57 3.74 9.54 11.13
C VAL A 57 4.87 10.51 11.48
N PHE A 58 5.81 10.76 10.57
CA PHE A 58 6.97 11.61 10.80
C PHE A 58 6.90 12.87 9.96
N PHE A 59 7.30 13.99 10.54
CA PHE A 59 7.68 15.14 9.74
C PHE A 59 9.16 15.08 9.38
N SER A 60 9.45 15.31 8.10
CA SER A 60 10.75 15.86 7.72
C SER A 60 10.88 17.27 8.31
N ALA A 61 11.99 17.53 8.97
CA ALA A 61 12.20 18.75 9.73
C ALA A 61 13.67 19.20 9.73
N GLU A 62 13.90 20.46 10.10
CA GLU A 62 15.22 21.03 10.34
C GLU A 62 15.32 21.57 11.76
N TYR A 63 16.44 21.25 12.40
CA TYR A 63 16.78 21.71 13.74
C TYR A 63 18.28 21.99 13.83
N GLU A 64 18.65 23.21 14.25
CA GLU A 64 20.05 23.65 14.37
C GLU A 64 20.87 23.42 13.07
N GLY A 65 20.24 23.65 11.91
CA GLY A 65 20.86 23.47 10.59
C GLY A 65 21.03 22.01 10.15
N ARG A 66 20.51 21.04 10.92
CA ARG A 66 20.48 19.62 10.56
C ARG A 66 19.09 19.21 10.12
N LYS A 67 19.01 18.49 9.00
CA LYS A 67 17.76 17.89 8.50
C LYS A 67 17.61 16.47 9.03
N GLY A 68 16.36 16.06 9.23
CA GLY A 68 16.02 14.74 9.77
C GLY A 68 14.52 14.59 9.95
N TYR A 69 14.13 13.65 10.80
CA TYR A 69 12.75 13.25 11.00
C TYR A 69 12.35 13.24 12.47
N ILE A 70 11.13 13.66 12.76
CA ILE A 70 10.55 13.72 14.10
C ILE A 70 9.07 13.32 14.04
N VAL A 71 8.61 12.51 15.01
CA VAL A 71 7.22 12.02 15.02
C VAL A 71 6.22 13.16 15.23
N ASP A 72 5.11 13.14 14.51
CA ASP A 72 4.07 14.18 14.52
C ASP A 72 3.48 14.44 15.92
N ALA A 73 3.37 13.39 16.72
CA ALA A 73 2.83 13.45 18.07
C ALA A 73 3.77 14.19 19.05
N CYS A 74 4.90 14.74 18.61
CA CYS A 74 5.79 15.60 19.40
C CYS A 74 5.28 17.02 19.55
N PHE A 75 4.34 17.47 18.72
CA PHE A 75 4.02 18.89 18.59
C PHE A 75 2.84 19.32 19.47
N LYS A 76 2.83 20.61 19.80
CA LYS A 76 1.67 21.28 20.36
C LYS A 76 0.69 21.60 19.23
N PHE A 77 -0.59 21.36 19.48
CA PHE A 77 -1.67 21.71 18.56
C PHE A 77 -2.00 23.21 18.67
N THR A 78 -1.20 24.04 17.99
CA THR A 78 -1.55 25.43 17.71
C THR A 78 -2.36 25.50 16.41
N ASP A 79 -3.15 26.56 16.20
CA ASP A 79 -3.94 26.73 14.98
C ASP A 79 -3.07 26.69 13.70
N GLU A 80 -1.88 27.32 13.77
CA GLU A 80 -0.91 27.31 12.68
C GLU A 80 -0.38 25.89 12.38
N PHE A 81 -0.06 25.11 13.42
CA PHE A 81 0.39 23.72 13.24
C PHE A 81 -0.74 22.83 12.74
N LEU A 82 -1.96 22.97 13.29
CA LEU A 82 -3.13 22.19 12.88
C LEU A 82 -3.47 22.41 11.41
N SER A 83 -3.55 23.67 10.97
CA SER A 83 -3.81 24.00 9.57
C SER A 83 -2.73 23.47 8.61
N PHE A 84 -1.46 23.45 9.05
CA PHE A 84 -0.40 22.80 8.30
C PHE A 84 -0.56 21.27 8.26
N TYR A 85 -0.79 20.64 9.40
CA TYR A 85 -0.92 19.19 9.53
C TYR A 85 -2.11 18.65 8.74
N GLU A 86 -3.26 19.32 8.76
CA GLU A 86 -4.45 18.93 7.99
C GLU A 86 -4.19 18.93 6.48
N ARG A 87 -3.52 19.95 5.95
CA ARG A 87 -3.11 19.99 4.53
C ARG A 87 -2.15 18.87 4.19
N GLU A 88 -1.20 18.56 5.07
CA GLU A 88 -0.25 17.48 4.86
C GLU A 88 -0.93 16.10 4.90
N LEU A 89 -1.90 15.88 5.80
CA LEU A 89 -2.72 14.67 5.82
C LEU A 89 -3.54 14.51 4.52
N GLU A 90 -4.13 15.59 4.01
CA GLU A 90 -4.86 15.57 2.73
C GLU A 90 -3.93 15.28 1.55
N ARG A 91 -2.71 15.84 1.55
CA ARG A 91 -1.68 15.55 0.55
C ARG A 91 -1.27 14.08 0.60
N VAL A 92 -0.95 13.54 1.77
CA VAL A 92 -0.59 12.11 1.92
C VAL A 92 -1.72 11.20 1.44
N LYS A 93 -2.96 11.50 1.81
CA LYS A 93 -4.13 10.73 1.36
C LYS A 93 -4.30 10.78 -0.16
N SER A 94 -4.15 11.96 -0.78
CA SER A 94 -4.30 12.08 -2.23
C SER A 94 -3.19 11.37 -3.01
N GLU A 95 -1.94 11.41 -2.52
CA GLU A 95 -0.82 10.63 -3.08
C GLU A 95 -1.06 9.12 -2.95
N GLU A 96 -1.56 8.65 -1.81
CA GLU A 96 -1.92 7.23 -1.62
C GLU A 96 -3.05 6.78 -2.55
N ASP A 97 -4.07 7.60 -2.74
CA ASP A 97 -5.21 7.30 -3.62
C ASP A 97 -4.76 7.28 -5.09
N GLU A 98 -3.88 8.19 -5.50
CA GLU A 98 -3.26 8.17 -6.84
C GLU A 98 -2.40 6.93 -7.04
N GLN A 99 -1.56 6.58 -6.06
CA GLN A 99 -0.73 5.37 -6.11
C GLN A 99 -1.60 4.10 -6.25
N LYS A 100 -2.66 3.96 -5.45
CA LYS A 100 -3.62 2.84 -5.55
C LYS A 100 -4.28 2.78 -6.92
N ARG A 101 -4.63 3.93 -7.50
CA ARG A 101 -5.19 4.02 -8.86
C ARG A 101 -4.20 3.52 -9.90
N MET A 102 -2.95 3.95 -9.83
CA MET A 102 -1.89 3.55 -10.76
C MET A 102 -1.60 2.05 -10.64
N GLU A 103 -1.53 1.51 -9.42
CA GLU A 103 -1.38 0.07 -9.17
C GLU A 103 -2.54 -0.73 -9.74
N ARG A 104 -3.79 -0.27 -9.55
CA ARG A 104 -4.96 -0.93 -10.13
C ARG A 104 -4.93 -0.92 -11.66
N GLN A 105 -4.50 0.19 -12.27
CA GLN A 105 -4.35 0.27 -13.73
C GLN A 105 -3.27 -0.68 -14.23
N GLN A 106 -2.11 -0.72 -13.57
CA GLN A 106 -1.02 -1.62 -13.92
C GLN A 106 -1.42 -3.09 -13.76
N TRP A 107 -2.19 -3.43 -12.73
CA TRP A 107 -2.77 -4.76 -12.55
C TRP A 107 -3.79 -5.08 -13.65
N ASN A 108 -4.69 -4.16 -13.99
CA ASN A 108 -5.66 -4.38 -15.08
C ASN A 108 -4.94 -4.67 -16.42
N ILE A 109 -3.87 -3.93 -16.71
CA ILE A 109 -3.04 -4.13 -17.91
C ILE A 109 -2.39 -5.52 -17.86
N SER A 110 -1.75 -5.87 -16.74
CA SER A 110 -1.04 -7.16 -16.63
C SER A 110 -1.97 -8.36 -16.75
N ILE A 111 -3.21 -8.27 -16.26
CA ILE A 111 -4.23 -9.30 -16.43
C ILE A 111 -4.56 -9.53 -17.91
N VAL A 112 -4.78 -8.44 -18.67
CA VAL A 112 -5.10 -8.52 -20.09
C VAL A 112 -3.92 -9.01 -20.92
N GLU A 113 -2.70 -8.60 -20.58
CA GLU A 113 -1.46 -9.08 -21.24
C GLU A 113 -1.22 -10.57 -20.97
N THR A 114 -1.48 -11.03 -19.74
CA THR A 114 -1.21 -12.41 -19.32
C THR A 114 -2.25 -13.40 -19.86
N PHE A 115 -3.54 -13.07 -19.77
CA PHE A 115 -4.63 -13.99 -20.08
C PHE A 115 -5.35 -13.68 -21.39
N GLY A 116 -4.90 -12.64 -22.11
CA GLY A 116 -5.54 -12.16 -23.32
C GLY A 116 -6.83 -11.38 -23.04
N LYS A 117 -7.33 -10.69 -24.06
CA LYS A 117 -8.46 -9.75 -23.93
C LYS A 117 -9.76 -10.40 -23.47
N ILE A 118 -10.07 -11.62 -23.91
CA ILE A 118 -11.34 -12.27 -23.59
C ILE A 118 -11.35 -12.71 -22.13
N ASP A 119 -10.43 -13.58 -21.74
CA ASP A 119 -10.38 -14.14 -20.38
C ASP A 119 -9.94 -13.08 -19.36
N GLY A 120 -9.02 -12.19 -19.72
CA GLY A 120 -8.62 -11.05 -18.89
C GLY A 120 -9.82 -10.18 -18.51
N ASN A 121 -10.72 -9.86 -19.45
CA ASN A 121 -11.91 -9.06 -19.14
C ASN A 121 -12.88 -9.79 -18.19
N LYS A 122 -13.01 -11.12 -18.29
CA LYS A 122 -13.81 -11.91 -17.33
C LYS A 122 -13.19 -11.86 -15.93
N ILE A 123 -11.87 -12.02 -15.85
CA ILE A 123 -11.10 -11.93 -14.59
C ILE A 123 -11.33 -10.59 -13.91
N LEU A 124 -11.21 -9.48 -14.66
CA LEU A 124 -11.39 -8.12 -14.14
C LEU A 124 -12.82 -7.82 -13.65
N LYS A 125 -13.81 -8.62 -14.08
CA LYS A 125 -15.20 -8.55 -13.65
C LYS A 125 -15.54 -9.50 -12.51
N HIS A 126 -14.55 -10.21 -11.96
CA HIS A 126 -14.73 -11.22 -10.91
C HIS A 126 -15.64 -12.39 -11.35
N GLU A 127 -15.56 -12.79 -12.63
CA GLU A 127 -16.33 -13.90 -13.21
C GLU A 127 -15.58 -15.25 -13.14
N TYR A 128 -16.34 -16.34 -13.06
CA TYR A 128 -15.83 -17.71 -13.22
C TYR A 128 -16.54 -18.43 -14.36
N TRP A 129 -15.87 -19.38 -15.03
CA TRP A 129 -16.43 -20.11 -16.16
C TRP A 129 -15.77 -21.48 -16.36
N LEU A 130 -16.54 -22.46 -16.87
CA LEU A 130 -16.00 -23.77 -17.21
C LEU A 130 -14.85 -23.66 -18.20
N GLY A 131 -13.78 -24.42 -17.97
CA GLY A 131 -12.56 -24.38 -18.75
C GLY A 131 -11.55 -23.32 -18.30
N MET A 132 -11.87 -22.45 -17.33
CA MET A 132 -10.88 -21.53 -16.77
C MET A 132 -9.81 -22.30 -15.98
N THR A 133 -8.58 -21.78 -15.97
CA THR A 133 -7.50 -22.37 -15.16
C THR A 133 -7.60 -21.93 -13.69
N SER A 134 -7.00 -22.70 -12.78
CA SER A 134 -6.88 -22.31 -11.36
C SER A 134 -6.17 -20.97 -11.15
N ALA A 135 -5.23 -20.61 -12.04
CA ALA A 135 -4.57 -19.30 -12.05
C ALA A 135 -5.55 -18.18 -12.41
N MET A 136 -6.41 -18.38 -13.41
CA MET A 136 -7.48 -17.43 -13.75
C MET A 136 -8.46 -17.28 -12.59
N ALA A 137 -8.83 -18.39 -11.94
CA ALA A 137 -9.76 -18.37 -10.81
C ALA A 137 -9.18 -17.60 -9.62
N SER A 138 -7.90 -17.81 -9.29
CA SER A 138 -7.21 -17.06 -8.24
C SER A 138 -7.15 -15.56 -8.52
N ASN A 139 -6.88 -15.17 -9.77
CA ASN A 139 -6.83 -13.75 -10.14
C ASN A 139 -8.22 -13.11 -10.17
N SER A 140 -9.27 -13.88 -10.45
CA SER A 140 -10.63 -13.38 -10.55
C SER A 140 -11.34 -13.31 -9.21
N LEU A 141 -11.32 -14.40 -8.43
CA LEU A 141 -12.09 -14.55 -7.20
C LEU A 141 -11.25 -14.38 -5.93
N GLY A 142 -9.92 -14.26 -6.08
CA GLY A 142 -8.99 -14.33 -4.97
C GLY A 142 -8.75 -15.77 -4.50
N TYR A 143 -7.98 -15.90 -3.41
CA TYR A 143 -7.67 -17.20 -2.82
C TYR A 143 -8.91 -17.76 -2.10
N PRO A 144 -9.27 -19.04 -2.32
CA PRO A 144 -10.36 -19.68 -1.59
C PRO A 144 -10.04 -19.79 -0.09
N LYS A 145 -11.07 -20.06 0.72
CA LYS A 145 -10.87 -20.35 2.14
C LYS A 145 -10.09 -21.65 2.35
N ASP A 146 -10.50 -22.68 1.60
CA ASP A 146 -9.93 -24.02 1.69
C ASP A 146 -9.75 -24.62 0.28
N ILE A 147 -8.73 -25.46 0.15
CA ILE A 147 -8.48 -26.26 -1.05
C ILE A 147 -8.33 -27.73 -0.64
N ASN A 148 -9.33 -28.54 -0.98
CA ASN A 148 -9.28 -29.99 -0.79
C ASN A 148 -8.66 -30.63 -2.04
N LYS A 149 -7.47 -31.20 -1.91
CA LYS A 149 -6.69 -31.77 -3.02
C LYS A 149 -6.54 -33.27 -2.90
N SER A 150 -6.83 -33.99 -3.99
CA SER A 150 -6.58 -35.42 -4.14
C SER A 150 -5.71 -35.69 -5.36
N VAL A 151 -4.80 -36.65 -5.24
CA VAL A 151 -3.89 -37.06 -6.32
C VAL A 151 -3.97 -38.57 -6.49
N GLY A 152 -4.22 -39.03 -7.71
CA GLY A 152 -4.32 -40.45 -8.04
C GLY A 152 -3.79 -40.74 -9.44
N SER A 153 -3.91 -41.99 -9.89
CA SER A 153 -3.53 -42.38 -11.26
C SER A 153 -4.36 -41.67 -12.35
N TRP A 154 -5.50 -41.08 -11.97
CA TRP A 154 -6.38 -40.27 -12.81
C TRP A 154 -5.98 -38.78 -12.87
N GLY A 155 -4.94 -38.36 -12.16
CA GLY A 155 -4.47 -36.97 -12.12
C GLY A 155 -4.77 -36.26 -10.80
N ILE A 156 -4.87 -34.93 -10.87
CA ILE A 156 -5.10 -34.05 -9.73
C ILE A 156 -6.54 -33.56 -9.73
N HIS A 157 -7.25 -33.79 -8.64
CA HIS A 157 -8.58 -33.23 -8.38
C HIS A 157 -8.49 -32.22 -7.23
N GLU A 158 -9.05 -31.02 -7.42
CA GLU A 158 -9.08 -29.96 -6.41
C GLU A 158 -10.50 -29.40 -6.26
N GLN A 159 -11.01 -29.32 -5.03
CA GLN A 159 -12.20 -28.55 -4.69
C GLN A 159 -11.76 -27.28 -3.97
N TRP A 160 -12.12 -26.12 -4.51
CA TRP A 160 -11.86 -24.82 -3.92
C TRP A 160 -13.15 -24.31 -3.26
N VAL A 161 -13.06 -23.97 -1.98
CA VAL A 161 -14.19 -23.59 -1.15
C VAL A 161 -14.17 -22.09 -0.88
N TYR A 162 -15.19 -21.38 -1.33
CA TYR A 162 -15.46 -19.98 -0.98
C TYR A 162 -16.62 -19.90 0.04
N ASN A 163 -17.20 -18.71 0.26
CA ASN A 163 -18.37 -18.56 1.16
C ASN A 163 -19.57 -19.38 0.68
N ASP A 164 -20.05 -19.05 -0.52
CA ASP A 164 -21.28 -19.60 -1.11
C ASP A 164 -21.00 -20.15 -2.53
N LEU A 165 -19.76 -20.58 -2.78
CA LEU A 165 -19.33 -21.07 -4.09
C LEU A 165 -18.28 -22.17 -3.92
N TYR A 166 -18.46 -23.26 -4.66
CA TYR A 166 -17.51 -24.37 -4.73
C TYR A 166 -17.08 -24.57 -6.17
N LEU A 167 -15.77 -24.58 -6.41
CA LEU A 167 -15.19 -24.80 -7.73
C LEU A 167 -14.45 -26.13 -7.76
N TYR A 168 -14.72 -26.98 -8.75
CA TYR A 168 -14.12 -28.31 -8.90
C TYR A 168 -13.20 -28.33 -10.12
N PHE A 169 -11.91 -28.53 -9.87
CA PHE A 169 -10.87 -28.54 -10.89
C PHE A 169 -10.34 -29.95 -11.14
N GLU A 170 -10.16 -30.26 -12.43
CA GLU A 170 -9.42 -31.43 -12.89
C GLU A 170 -8.13 -30.95 -13.57
N ASN A 171 -6.98 -31.39 -13.05
CA ASN A 171 -5.65 -31.02 -13.54
C ASN A 171 -5.48 -29.51 -13.75
N GLY A 172 -6.02 -28.71 -12.83
CA GLY A 172 -5.93 -27.24 -12.86
C GLY A 172 -6.94 -26.54 -13.76
N THR A 173 -7.91 -27.25 -14.36
CA THR A 173 -8.98 -26.68 -15.19
C THR A 173 -10.33 -26.84 -14.52
N LEU A 174 -11.14 -25.78 -14.46
CA LEU A 174 -12.47 -25.81 -13.84
C LEU A 174 -13.42 -26.65 -14.68
N THR A 175 -13.95 -27.74 -14.11
CA THR A 175 -14.84 -28.67 -14.81
C THR A 175 -16.29 -28.62 -14.31
N SER A 176 -16.52 -28.20 -13.07
CA SER A 176 -17.85 -27.97 -12.52
C SER A 176 -17.82 -27.00 -11.35
N TYR A 177 -18.98 -26.46 -10.97
CA TYR A 177 -19.14 -25.60 -9.80
C TYR A 177 -20.51 -25.82 -9.14
N GLN A 178 -20.64 -25.35 -7.90
CA GLN A 178 -21.89 -25.31 -7.13
C GLN A 178 -22.00 -23.95 -6.46
N ASP A 179 -23.12 -23.26 -6.68
CA ASP A 179 -23.48 -21.93 -6.17
C ASP A 179 -24.87 -21.91 -5.52
#